data_AF-A0A1G5HA57-F1
#
_entry.id   AF-A0A1G5HA57-F1
#
_cell.length_a   1.000
_cell.length_b   1.000
_cell.length_c   1.000
_cell.angle_alpha   90.00
_cell.angle_beta   90.00
_cell.angle_gamma   90.00
#
_symmetry.space_group_name_H-M   'P 1'
#
loop_
_entity.id
_entity.type
_entity.pdbx_description
1 polymer ?
#
loop_
_entity_poly.entity_id
_entity_poly.type
_entity_poly.pdbx_seq_one_letter_code
_entity_poly.pdbx_strand_id
1 'polypeptide(L)'
;MKKRLALLNLALLFSIVSSVVFPALHAFEHIAHDYTKHHCHHPPADGKQQITHQHSHLDHCYVCGFALSGFVTPEIYAFESLVFQRPIPYFFTPSEAPHAFAGISYLLRGPPTA
;
A
#
# COMPACT_ATOMS: atom_id res chain seq x y z
N MET A 1 -9.64 -24.59 -31.66
CA MET A 1 -9.94 -24.12 -30.28
C MET A 1 -8.82 -24.45 -29.29
N LYS A 2 -8.28 -25.68 -29.24
CA LYS A 2 -7.21 -26.08 -28.29
C LYS A 2 -5.90 -25.28 -28.39
N LYS A 3 -5.44 -24.90 -29.59
CA LYS A 3 -4.18 -24.13 -29.77
C LYS A 3 -4.24 -22.70 -29.21
N ARG A 4 -5.38 -22.03 -29.36
CA ARG A 4 -5.60 -20.67 -28.80
C ARG A 4 -5.67 -20.72 -27.27
N LEU A 5 -6.34 -21.73 -26.72
CA LEU A 5 -6.38 -21.97 -25.29
C LEU A 5 -4.99 -22.29 -24.71
N ALA A 6 -4.18 -23.07 -25.43
CA ALA A 6 -2.80 -23.35 -25.01
C ALA A 6 -1.93 -22.09 -24.95
N LEU A 7 -2.06 -21.19 -25.93
CA LEU A 7 -1.36 -19.90 -25.92
C LEU A 7 -1.82 -19.01 -24.76
N LEU A 8 -3.12 -18.97 -24.47
CA LEU A 8 -3.66 -18.22 -23.32
C LEU A 8 -3.14 -18.77 -21.99
N ASN A 9 -3.11 -20.10 -21.82
CA ASN A 9 -2.57 -20.72 -20.61
C ASN A 9 -1.07 -20.45 -20.46
N LEU A 10 -0.31 -20.50 -21.55
CA LEU A 10 1.13 -20.17 -21.54
C LEU A 10 1.36 -18.71 -21.16
N ALA A 11 0.59 -17.78 -21.74
CA ALA A 11 0.67 -16.36 -21.42
C ALA A 11 0.31 -16.10 -19.95
N LEU A 12 -0.71 -16.79 -19.43
CA LEU A 12 -1.13 -16.68 -18.04
C LEU A 12 -0.04 -17.19 -17.07
N LEU A 13 0.54 -18.36 -17.35
CA LEU A 13 1.65 -18.90 -16.56
C LEU A 13 2.85 -17.94 -16.57
N PHE A 14 3.21 -17.42 -17.74
CA PHE A 14 4.29 -16.45 -17.86
C PHE A 14 4.01 -15.17 -17.07
N SER A 15 2.77 -14.67 -17.10
CA SER A 15 2.34 -13.49 -16.35
C SER A 15 2.44 -13.70 -14.85
N ILE A 16 2.00 -14.87 -14.35
CA ILE A 16 2.09 -15.21 -12.92
C ILE A 16 3.55 -15.24 -12.46
N VAL A 17 4.43 -15.93 -13.20
CA VAL A 17 5.85 -15.99 -12.86
C VAL A 17 6.49 -14.60 -12.90
N SER A 18 6.17 -13.81 -13.92
CA SER A 18 6.66 -12.44 -14.06
C SER A 18 6.26 -11.56 -12.87
N SER A 19 5.02 -11.69 -12.38
CA SER A 19 4.51 -10.94 -11.23
C SER A 19 5.28 -11.19 -9.93
N VAL A 20 6.01 -12.30 -9.83
CA VAL A 20 6.83 -12.63 -8.65
C VAL A 20 8.30 -12.29 -8.91
N VAL A 21 8.81 -12.60 -10.10
CA VAL A 21 10.23 -12.42 -10.44
C VAL A 21 10.61 -10.94 -10.52
N PHE A 22 9.80 -10.09 -11.16
CA PHE A 22 10.15 -8.67 -11.31
C PHE A 22 10.23 -7.93 -9.97
N PRO A 23 9.24 -8.04 -9.06
CA PRO A 23 9.36 -7.45 -7.73
C PRO A 23 10.54 -8.00 -6.92
N ALA A 24 10.86 -9.29 -7.06
CA ALA A 24 12.00 -9.91 -6.37
C ALA A 24 13.36 -9.36 -6.83
N LEU A 25 13.55 -9.19 -8.15
CA LEU A 25 14.77 -8.61 -8.70
C LEU A 25 14.94 -7.15 -8.27
N HIS A 26 13.85 -6.37 -8.28
CA HIS A 26 13.90 -4.98 -7.83
C HIS A 26 14.18 -4.88 -6.32
N ALA A 27 13.64 -5.79 -5.51
CA ALA A 27 13.95 -5.85 -4.09
C ALA A 27 15.45 -6.13 -3.84
N PHE A 28 16.07 -6.99 -4.65
CA PHE A 28 17.51 -7.26 -4.55
C PHE A 28 18.37 -6.02 -4.83
N GLU A 29 17.97 -5.19 -5.80
CA GLU A 29 18.65 -3.92 -6.11
C GLU A 29 18.63 -2.97 -4.91
N HIS A 30 17.46 -2.78 -4.28
CA HIS A 30 17.33 -1.96 -3.07
C HIS A 30 18.21 -2.48 -1.93
N ILE A 31 18.18 -3.80 -1.71
CA ILE A 31 19.01 -4.44 -0.69
C ILE A 31 20.50 -4.18 -0.97
N ALA A 32 20.97 -4.40 -2.21
CA ALA A 32 22.36 -4.17 -2.58
C ALA A 32 22.78 -2.70 -2.43
N HIS A 33 21.89 -1.77 -2.76
CA HIS A 33 22.12 -0.34 -2.60
C HIS A 33 22.21 0.07 -1.12
N ASP A 34 21.37 -0.50 -0.26
CA ASP A 34 21.42 -0.25 1.18
C ASP A 34 22.71 -0.77 1.83
N TYR A 35 23.22 -1.92 1.37
CA TYR A 35 24.51 -2.45 1.84
C TYR A 35 25.72 -1.63 1.35
N THR A 36 25.60 -0.93 0.22
CA THR A 36 26.68 -0.07 -0.30
C THR A 36 26.63 1.36 0.27
N LYS A 37 25.48 1.80 0.78
CA LYS A 37 25.36 3.08 1.48
C LYS A 37 25.99 3.02 2.88
N HIS A 38 26.98 3.87 3.10
CA HIS A 38 27.56 4.09 4.43
C HIS A 38 26.51 4.69 5.38
N HIS A 39 26.11 3.93 6.40
CA HIS A 39 25.27 4.43 7.48
C HIS A 39 26.10 5.35 8.37
N CYS A 40 25.80 6.64 8.35
CA CYS A 40 26.51 7.62 9.18
C CYS A 40 26.05 7.50 10.64
N HIS A 41 26.87 6.89 11.49
CA HIS A 41 26.69 6.94 12.94
C HIS A 41 27.35 8.20 13.49
N HIS A 42 26.62 9.31 13.50
CA HIS A 42 27.06 10.52 14.20
C HIS A 42 26.35 10.66 15.55
N PRO A 43 27.06 11.12 16.60
CA PRO A 43 26.43 11.48 17.87
C PRO A 43 25.38 12.58 17.63
N PRO A 44 24.30 12.63 18.43
CA PRO A 44 23.27 13.67 18.32
C PRO A 44 23.95 15.04 18.48
N ALA A 45 23.96 15.84 17.43
CA ALA A 45 24.50 17.19 17.48
C ALA A 45 23.63 18.03 18.42
N ASP A 46 24.26 18.66 19.42
CA ASP A 46 23.63 19.49 20.46
C ASP A 46 22.51 20.41 19.91
N GLY A 47 21.27 19.92 19.97
CA GLY A 47 20.06 20.69 19.67
C GLY A 47 19.88 21.16 18.22
N LYS A 48 20.68 20.71 17.25
CA LYS A 48 20.56 21.14 15.84
C LYS A 48 20.14 19.98 14.95
N GLN A 49 18.88 19.98 14.53
CA GLN A 49 18.39 19.10 13.47
C GLN A 49 19.15 19.41 12.17
N GLN A 50 19.96 18.46 11.71
CA GLN A 50 20.68 18.60 10.45
C GLN A 50 19.79 18.06 9.32
N ILE A 51 19.28 18.98 8.51
CA ILE A 51 18.39 18.70 7.36
C ILE A 51 19.15 18.05 6.19
N THR A 52 20.48 17.95 6.29
CA THR A 52 21.36 17.51 5.19
C THR A 52 21.60 16.00 5.17
N HIS A 53 21.04 15.24 6.11
CA HIS A 53 21.14 13.79 6.13
C HIS A 53 19.77 13.14 6.30
N GLN A 54 19.50 12.14 5.48
CA GLN A 54 18.30 11.32 5.60
C GLN A 54 18.51 10.35 6.79
N HIS A 55 17.83 10.60 7.91
CA HIS A 55 17.75 9.62 8.99
C HIS A 55 16.99 8.40 8.47
N SER A 56 17.71 7.34 8.13
CA SER A 56 17.25 5.97 7.80
C SER A 56 15.73 5.82 7.67
N HIS A 57 15.15 6.40 6.63
CA HIS A 57 13.90 5.87 6.15
C HIS A 57 14.37 4.68 5.32
N LEU A 58 14.18 3.48 5.85
CA LEU A 58 14.25 2.27 5.04
C LEU A 58 13.19 2.49 3.96
N ASP A 59 13.63 2.98 2.80
CA ASP A 59 12.76 3.51 1.76
C ASP A 59 11.77 2.41 1.40
N HIS A 60 10.52 2.55 1.89
CA HIS A 60 9.48 1.56 1.67
C HIS A 60 9.14 1.58 0.19
N CYS A 61 9.71 0.66 -0.57
CA CYS A 61 9.37 0.49 -1.96
C CYS A 61 8.03 -0.25 -2.07
N TYR A 62 6.95 0.49 -2.33
CA TYR A 62 5.62 -0.07 -2.54
C TYR A 62 5.53 -1.05 -3.72
N VAL A 63 6.54 -1.08 -4.59
CA VAL A 63 6.68 -2.06 -5.69
C VAL A 63 7.22 -3.40 -5.18
N CYS A 64 8.06 -3.38 -4.15
CA CYS A 64 8.67 -4.57 -3.54
C CYS A 64 7.85 -5.13 -2.37
N GLY A 65 6.71 -4.53 -2.04
CA GLY A 65 5.82 -4.91 -0.94
C GLY A 65 5.08 -6.22 -1.17
N PHE A 66 5.78 -7.31 -1.47
CA PHE A 66 5.23 -8.66 -1.54
C PHE A 66 5.91 -9.54 -0.50
N ALA A 67 5.13 -10.35 0.21
CA ALA A 67 5.63 -11.32 1.17
C ALA A 67 5.37 -12.73 0.63
N LEU A 68 6.43 -13.54 0.54
CA LEU A 68 6.30 -14.98 0.32
C LEU A 68 5.88 -15.62 1.66
N SER A 69 4.59 -15.57 1.97
CA SER A 69 4.05 -16.35 3.09
C SER A 69 3.96 -17.81 2.65
N GLY A 70 4.42 -18.75 3.49
CA GLY A 70 4.20 -20.17 3.26
C GLY A 70 2.71 -20.46 3.28
N PHE A 71 2.08 -20.52 2.10
CA PHE A 71 0.71 -20.98 1.99
C PHE A 71 0.70 -22.48 2.29
N VAL A 72 0.29 -22.84 3.50
CA VAL A 72 -0.03 -24.21 3.86
C VAL A 72 -1.49 -24.41 3.47
N THR A 73 -1.74 -25.25 2.47
CA THR A 73 -3.10 -25.70 2.16
C THR A 73 -3.73 -26.26 3.44
N PRO A 74 -4.88 -25.74 3.90
CA PRO A 74 -5.53 -26.29 5.07
C PRO A 74 -5.97 -27.72 4.76
N GLU A 75 -5.73 -28.64 5.70
CA GLU A 75 -6.13 -30.05 5.58
C GLU A 75 -7.66 -30.20 5.49
N ILE A 76 -8.40 -29.22 6.05
CA ILE A 76 -9.85 -29.15 6.03
C ILE A 76 -10.27 -27.79 5.50
N TYR A 77 -10.90 -27.76 4.33
CA TYR A 77 -11.59 -26.58 3.80
C TYR A 77 -12.95 -26.45 4.48
N ALA A 78 -12.99 -25.79 5.64
CA ALA A 78 -14.25 -25.41 6.28
C ALA A 78 -14.46 -23.91 6.11
N PHE A 79 -15.37 -23.53 5.21
CA PHE A 79 -15.97 -22.20 5.23
C PHE A 79 -17.45 -22.37 5.50
N GLU A 80 -17.93 -21.76 6.58
CA GLU A 80 -19.35 -21.66 6.86
C GLU A 80 -19.83 -20.35 6.24
N SER A 81 -20.63 -20.42 5.18
CA SER A 81 -21.29 -19.24 4.63
C SER A 81 -22.38 -18.81 5.62
N LEU A 82 -22.04 -17.93 6.55
CA LEU A 82 -23.04 -17.26 7.38
C LEU A 82 -23.83 -16.30 6.50
N VAL A 83 -24.96 -16.76 5.98
CA VAL A 83 -25.93 -15.93 5.29
C VAL A 83 -26.63 -15.09 6.35
N PHE A 84 -26.13 -13.87 6.58
CA PHE A 84 -26.84 -12.91 7.42
C PHE A 84 -28.06 -12.39 6.67
N GLN A 85 -29.21 -13.05 6.85
CA GLN A 85 -30.52 -12.49 6.45
C GLN A 85 -30.99 -11.42 7.45
N ARG A 86 -30.16 -10.40 7.68
CA ARG A 86 -30.62 -9.20 8.39
C ARG A 86 -30.68 -8.05 7.40
N PRO A 87 -31.84 -7.38 7.25
CA PRO A 87 -31.89 -6.15 6.48
C PRO A 87 -30.88 -5.17 7.09
N ILE A 88 -29.96 -4.70 6.26
CA ILE A 88 -28.96 -3.71 6.65
C ILE A 88 -29.74 -2.41 6.97
N PRO A 89 -29.76 -1.92 8.23
CA PRO A 89 -30.63 -0.82 8.65
C PRO A 89 -30.20 0.55 8.09
N TYR A 90 -29.18 0.60 7.23
CA TYR A 90 -28.56 1.81 6.72
C TYR A 90 -28.95 2.15 5.26
N PHE A 91 -29.85 1.39 4.62
CA PHE A 91 -30.41 1.76 3.30
C PHE A 91 -31.57 2.73 3.39
N PHE A 92 -31.58 3.60 4.39
CA PHE A 92 -32.33 4.85 4.31
C PHE A 92 -31.42 5.84 3.61
N THR A 93 -31.78 6.27 2.40
CA THR A 93 -31.32 7.56 1.89
C THR A 93 -32.16 8.61 2.62
N PRO A 94 -31.70 9.23 3.73
CA PRO A 94 -32.36 10.45 4.16
C PRO A 94 -32.30 11.41 2.97
N SER A 95 -33.44 12.01 2.64
CA SER A 95 -33.44 13.18 1.76
C SER A 95 -32.74 14.29 2.54
N GLU A 96 -31.42 14.33 2.46
CA GLU A 96 -30.65 15.46 2.95
C GLU A 96 -30.90 16.61 1.98
N ALA A 97 -31.62 17.63 2.44
CA ALA A 97 -31.65 18.91 1.75
C ALA A 97 -30.31 19.60 2.05
N PRO A 98 -29.39 19.74 1.07
CA PRO A 98 -28.12 20.39 1.33
C PRO A 98 -28.38 21.88 1.60
N HIS A 99 -28.22 22.30 2.85
CA HIS A 99 -28.19 23.71 3.19
C HIS A 99 -26.80 24.26 2.88
N ALA A 100 -26.67 24.92 1.72
CA ALA A 100 -25.46 25.66 1.38
C ALA A 100 -25.48 27.03 2.05
N PHE A 101 -24.40 27.36 2.77
CA PHE A 101 -24.19 28.70 3.31
C PHE A 101 -23.93 29.68 2.16
N ALA A 102 -24.84 30.63 1.94
CA ALA A 102 -24.74 31.65 0.89
C ALA A 102 -24.06 32.96 1.34
N GLY A 103 -23.47 32.98 2.54
CA GLY A 103 -22.81 34.15 3.09
C GLY A 103 -21.33 34.26 2.69
N ILE A 104 -20.79 35.48 2.81
CA ILE A 104 -19.35 35.72 2.71
C ILE A 104 -18.74 35.46 4.09
N SER A 105 -17.84 34.48 4.20
CA SER A 105 -17.07 34.25 5.43
C SER A 105 -15.81 35.11 5.41
N TYR A 106 -15.76 36.12 6.28
CA TYR A 106 -14.60 36.99 6.48
C TYR A 106 -13.58 36.42 7.46
N LEU A 107 -13.66 35.12 7.80
CA LEU A 107 -12.66 34.48 8.64
C LEU A 107 -11.34 34.46 7.88
N LEU A 108 -10.38 35.26 8.36
CA LEU A 108 -8.99 35.21 7.93
C LEU A 108 -8.52 33.75 8.01
N ARG A 109 -8.29 33.12 6.86
CA ARG A 109 -7.54 31.85 6.76
C ARG A 109 -6.03 32.05 6.99
N GLY A 110 -5.66 33.16 7.62
CA GLY A 110 -4.29 33.44 7.99
C GLY A 110 -3.90 32.62 9.23
N PRO A 111 -2.63 32.25 9.37
CA PRO A 111 -2.13 31.67 10.61
C PRO A 111 -2.43 32.63 11.79
N PRO A 112 -2.73 32.12 12.99
CA PRO A 112 -2.91 32.97 14.16
C PRO A 112 -1.63 33.78 14.39
N THR A 113 -1.80 35.07 14.65
CA THR A 113 -0.70 35.94 15.05
C THR A 113 -0.12 35.43 16.37
N ALA A 114 1.21 35.28 16.41
CA ALA A 114 1.96 34.80 17.57
C ALA A 114 1.88 35.75 18.77
#